data_AF-A0A954Y8W0-F1
#
_entry.id   AF-A0A954Y8W0-F1
#
_cell.length_a   1.000
_cell.length_b   1.000
_cell.length_c   1.000
_cell.angle_alpha   90.00
_cell.angle_beta   90.00
_cell.angle_gamma   90.00
#
_symmetry.space_group_name_H-M   'P 1'
#
loop_
_entity.id
_entity.type
_entity.pdbx_description
1 polymer ?
#
loop_
_entity_poly.entity_id
_entity_poly.type
_entity_poly.pdbx_seq_one_letter_code
_entity_poly.pdbx_strand_id
1 'polypeptide(L)'
;MRSGLIVVGICLAVSIVAGVVLAGRYRGELVQVEDVVTGLIYFLEKNEGRFPQSQEEFEASPFVETGPQGVRILSPEQTKYRKPTHGDKGLWIPSLEPFKINWGAQLDGLTVDEFGNARDTKGDKVRLVRWPSSEPSAKEFTILLLRVAAENRPKAAKEASPP
;
A
#
# COMPACT_ATOMS: atom_id res chain seq x y z
N MET A 1 2.88 -39.78 33.52
CA MET A 1 3.77 -39.12 32.52
C MET A 1 3.24 -39.17 31.09
N ARG A 2 2.48 -40.19 30.66
CA ARG A 2 1.95 -40.29 29.27
C ARG A 2 0.92 -39.21 28.89
N SER A 3 0.08 -38.78 29.83
CA SER A 3 -0.99 -37.80 29.55
C SER A 3 -0.49 -36.38 29.28
N GLY A 4 0.66 -35.98 29.85
CA GLY A 4 1.25 -34.65 29.64
C GLY A 4 1.84 -34.47 28.23
N LEU A 5 2.44 -35.53 27.66
CA LEU A 5 2.95 -35.54 26.29
C LEU A 5 1.82 -35.41 25.24
N ILE A 6 0.65 -35.99 25.53
CA ILE A 6 -0.52 -35.90 24.65
C ILE A 6 -1.07 -34.47 24.62
N VAL A 7 -1.17 -33.81 25.78
CA VAL A 7 -1.66 -32.42 25.85
C VAL A 7 -0.70 -31.46 25.14
N VAL A 8 0.61 -31.61 25.35
CA VAL A 8 1.62 -30.80 24.65
C VAL A 8 1.57 -31.01 23.14
N GLY A 9 1.41 -32.26 22.69
CA GLY A 9 1.26 -32.59 21.27
C GLY A 9 0.01 -31.96 20.63
N ILE A 10 -1.12 -31.96 21.35
CA ILE A 10 -2.37 -31.33 20.89
C ILE A 10 -2.21 -29.81 20.83
N CYS A 11 -1.61 -29.18 21.84
CA CYS A 11 -1.37 -27.73 21.82
C CYS A 11 -0.48 -27.31 20.64
N LEU A 12 0.60 -28.06 20.38
CA LEU A 12 1.48 -27.81 19.23
C LEU A 12 0.74 -27.95 17.90
N ALA A 13 -0.06 -29.00 17.74
CA ALA A 13 -0.85 -29.21 16.53
C ALA A 13 -1.86 -28.07 16.31
N VAL A 14 -2.56 -27.63 17.36
CA VAL A 14 -3.50 -26.51 17.28
C VAL A 14 -2.79 -25.19 16.96
N SER A 15 -1.62 -24.92 17.54
CA SER A 15 -0.84 -23.72 17.22
C SER A 15 -0.33 -23.70 15.78
N ILE A 16 0.09 -24.85 15.24
CA ILE A 16 0.53 -24.97 13.84
C ILE A 16 -0.67 -24.78 12.90
N VAL A 17 -1.80 -25.45 13.16
CA VAL A 17 -3.02 -25.30 12.35
C VAL A 17 -3.53 -23.87 12.41
N ALA A 18 -3.57 -23.25 13.59
CA ALA A 18 -3.91 -21.84 13.73
C ALA A 18 -2.94 -20.96 12.93
N GLY A 19 -1.62 -21.19 13.04
CA GLY A 19 -0.61 -20.46 12.27
C GLY A 19 -0.81 -20.57 10.75
N VAL A 20 -1.12 -21.76 10.23
CA VAL A 20 -1.36 -21.99 8.79
C VAL A 20 -2.68 -21.37 8.35
N VAL A 21 -3.75 -21.48 9.13
CA VAL A 21 -5.06 -20.88 8.82
C VAL A 21 -4.98 -19.36 8.85
N LEU A 22 -4.32 -18.78 9.87
CA LEU A 22 -4.05 -17.34 9.93
C LEU A 22 -3.20 -16.94 8.72
N ALA A 23 -2.09 -17.62 8.44
CA ALA A 23 -1.23 -17.29 7.30
C ALA A 23 -1.97 -17.35 5.96
N GLY A 24 -2.87 -18.31 5.76
CA GLY A 24 -3.72 -18.41 4.57
C GLY A 24 -4.73 -17.26 4.45
N ARG A 25 -5.40 -16.91 5.56
CA ARG A 25 -6.41 -15.84 5.59
C ARG A 25 -5.78 -14.45 5.42
N TYR A 26 -4.66 -14.18 6.09
CA TYR A 26 -3.97 -12.89 5.99
C TYR A 26 -3.20 -12.73 4.68
N ARG A 27 -2.82 -13.82 4.00
CA ARG A 27 -2.19 -13.72 2.66
C ARG A 27 -3.10 -13.05 1.64
N GLY A 28 -4.40 -13.38 1.62
CA GLY A 28 -5.33 -12.76 0.68
C GLY A 28 -5.47 -11.24 0.90
N GLU A 29 -5.63 -10.82 2.15
CA GLU A 29 -5.69 -9.39 2.51
C GLU A 29 -4.37 -8.67 2.25
N LEU A 30 -3.23 -9.32 2.53
CA LEU A 30 -1.91 -8.77 2.27
C LEU A 30 -1.70 -8.50 0.78
N VAL A 31 -2.08 -9.43 -0.09
CA VAL A 31 -1.92 -9.25 -1.54
C VAL A 31 -2.79 -8.09 -2.04
N GLN A 32 -4.02 -7.93 -1.52
CA GLN A 32 -4.86 -6.81 -1.91
C GLN A 32 -4.27 -5.45 -1.49
N VAL A 33 -3.71 -5.33 -0.28
CA VAL A 33 -3.05 -4.07 0.12
C VAL A 33 -1.80 -3.79 -0.72
N GLU A 34 -1.02 -4.83 -1.04
CA GLU A 34 0.13 -4.70 -1.93
C GLU A 34 -0.29 -4.24 -3.33
N ASP A 35 -1.40 -4.76 -3.87
CA ASP A 35 -1.95 -4.35 -5.16
C ASP A 35 -2.44 -2.90 -5.14
N VAL A 36 -3.17 -2.47 -4.11
CA VAL A 36 -3.59 -1.07 -3.95
C VAL A 36 -2.37 -0.14 -3.90
N VAL A 37 -1.38 -0.46 -3.05
CA VAL A 37 -0.16 0.35 -2.93
C VAL A 37 0.60 0.39 -4.26
N THR A 38 0.65 -0.73 -4.98
CA THR A 38 1.27 -0.83 -6.31
C THR A 38 0.54 0.04 -7.33
N GLY A 39 -0.80 0.04 -7.33
CA GLY A 39 -1.60 0.93 -8.16
C GLY A 39 -1.33 2.42 -7.86
N LEU A 40 -1.25 2.78 -6.58
CA LEU A 40 -0.91 4.16 -6.17
C LEU A 40 0.51 4.56 -6.61
N ILE A 41 1.47 3.63 -6.59
CA ILE A 41 2.82 3.84 -7.13
C ILE A 41 2.78 4.09 -8.64
N TYR A 42 2.04 3.28 -9.40
CA TYR A 42 1.87 3.48 -10.84
C TYR A 42 1.20 4.81 -11.17
N PHE A 43 0.25 5.23 -10.33
CA PHE A 43 -0.37 6.55 -10.46
C PHE A 43 0.66 7.66 -10.31
N LEU A 44 1.46 7.61 -9.25
CA LEU A 44 2.52 8.59 -8.99
C LEU A 44 3.55 8.63 -10.11
N GLU A 45 3.95 7.49 -10.64
CA GLU A 45 4.90 7.41 -11.77
C GLU A 45 4.33 8.08 -13.02
N LYS A 46 3.05 7.83 -13.36
CA LYS A 46 2.41 8.42 -14.55
C LYS A 46 2.02 9.89 -14.39
N ASN A 47 1.88 10.38 -13.16
CA ASN A 47 1.41 11.73 -12.85
C ASN A 47 2.48 12.58 -12.15
N GLU A 48 3.75 12.38 -12.49
CA GLU A 48 4.86 13.25 -12.04
C GLU A 48 4.97 13.40 -10.52
N GLY A 49 4.66 12.33 -9.79
CA GLY A 49 4.68 12.29 -8.33
C GLY A 49 3.45 12.91 -7.64
N ARG A 50 2.40 13.28 -8.38
CA ARG A 50 1.13 13.76 -7.82
C ARG A 50 0.25 12.61 -7.33
N PHE A 51 -0.30 12.75 -6.13
CA PHE A 51 -1.26 11.81 -5.57
C PHE A 51 -2.67 11.99 -6.17
N PRO A 52 -3.47 10.91 -6.34
CA PRO A 52 -4.84 11.01 -6.84
C PRO A 52 -5.72 11.90 -5.94
N GLN A 53 -6.52 12.74 -6.56
CA GLN A 53 -7.45 13.69 -5.94
C GLN A 53 -8.74 13.02 -5.46
N SER A 54 -9.15 11.95 -6.13
CA SER A 54 -10.34 11.20 -5.77
C SER A 54 -10.19 9.72 -6.16
N GLN A 55 -11.11 8.89 -5.67
CA GLN A 55 -11.18 7.49 -6.06
C GLN A 55 -11.49 7.35 -7.55
N GLU A 56 -12.38 8.17 -8.08
CA GLU A 56 -12.78 8.15 -9.50
C GLU A 56 -11.60 8.47 -10.41
N GLU A 57 -10.73 9.41 -10.01
CA GLU A 57 -9.51 9.70 -10.76
C GLU A 57 -8.55 8.50 -10.77
N PHE A 58 -8.41 7.84 -9.63
CA PHE A 58 -7.59 6.63 -9.54
C PHE A 58 -8.16 5.51 -10.42
N GLU A 59 -9.47 5.26 -10.34
CA GLU A 59 -10.17 4.24 -11.14
C GLU A 59 -10.19 4.54 -12.64
N ALA A 60 -10.12 5.81 -13.04
CA ALA A 60 -9.99 6.21 -14.44
C ALA A 60 -8.58 6.01 -15.02
N SER A 61 -7.61 5.56 -14.21
CA SER A 61 -6.25 5.34 -14.66
C SER A 61 -6.16 4.16 -15.63
N PRO A 62 -5.30 4.23 -16.67
CA PRO A 62 -5.22 3.20 -17.71
C PRO A 62 -4.71 1.82 -17.23
N PHE A 63 -4.25 1.73 -15.98
CA PHE A 63 -3.81 0.50 -15.35
C PHE A 63 -4.82 -0.02 -14.31
N VAL A 64 -6.00 0.60 -14.20
CA VAL A 64 -7.08 0.14 -13.35
C VAL A 64 -8.20 -0.40 -14.22
N GLU A 65 -8.60 -1.63 -13.93
CA GLU A 65 -9.76 -2.27 -14.55
C GLU A 65 -10.88 -2.31 -13.52
N THR A 66 -12.02 -1.72 -13.86
CA THR A 66 -13.24 -1.74 -13.03
C THR A 66 -14.21 -2.79 -13.58
N GLY A 67 -14.90 -3.49 -12.68
CA GLY A 67 -15.82 -4.56 -13.05
C GLY A 67 -16.79 -4.91 -11.92
N PRO A 68 -17.70 -5.88 -12.14
CA PRO A 68 -18.67 -6.29 -11.13
C PRO A 68 -18.02 -6.93 -9.88
N GLN A 69 -16.77 -7.40 -9.98
CA GLN A 69 -16.01 -7.90 -8.84
C GLN A 69 -15.23 -6.81 -8.08
N GLY A 70 -15.33 -5.54 -8.49
CA GLY A 70 -14.61 -4.40 -7.90
C GLY A 70 -13.55 -3.85 -8.85
N VAL A 71 -12.35 -3.57 -8.32
CA VAL A 71 -11.23 -3.00 -9.08
C VAL A 71 -10.08 -4.00 -9.17
N ARG A 72 -9.31 -3.95 -10.26
CA ARG A 72 -8.09 -4.72 -10.43
C ARG A 72 -6.99 -3.83 -10.97
N ILE A 73 -5.80 -3.96 -10.40
CA ILE A 73 -4.61 -3.22 -10.85
C ILE A 73 -3.87 -4.09 -11.87
N LEU A 74 -3.58 -3.51 -13.03
CA LEU A 74 -2.83 -4.11 -14.12
C LEU A 74 -1.40 -3.57 -14.11
N SER A 75 -0.42 -4.39 -14.48
CA SER A 75 0.95 -3.89 -14.68
C SER A 75 1.01 -3.03 -15.95
N PRO A 76 1.42 -1.74 -15.86
CA PRO A 76 1.74 -0.95 -17.05
C PRO A 76 2.89 -1.59 -17.84
N GLU A 77 2.90 -1.43 -19.16
CA GLU A 77 3.99 -1.95 -20.00
C GLU A 77 5.36 -1.32 -19.67
N GLN A 78 5.37 -0.07 -19.22
CA GLN A 78 6.57 0.70 -18.91
C GLN A 78 6.50 1.23 -17.47
N THR A 79 6.79 0.36 -16.49
CA THR A 79 6.98 0.75 -15.09
C THR A 79 8.27 0.17 -14.53
N LYS A 80 9.01 0.96 -13.75
CA LYS A 80 10.19 0.48 -13.01
C LYS A 80 9.83 -0.17 -11.67
N TYR A 81 8.58 -0.05 -11.22
CA TYR A 81 8.11 -0.57 -9.93
C TYR A 81 7.38 -1.90 -10.03
N ARG A 82 7.53 -2.61 -11.16
CA ARG A 82 6.92 -3.92 -11.36
C ARG A 82 7.34 -4.90 -10.27
N LYS A 83 6.39 -5.38 -9.48
CA LYS A 83 6.63 -6.44 -8.50
C LYS A 83 6.39 -7.82 -9.11
N PRO A 84 7.29 -8.80 -8.91
CA PRO A 84 7.07 -10.17 -9.37
C PRO A 84 5.78 -10.80 -8.81
N THR A 85 5.42 -10.44 -7.58
CA THR A 85 4.24 -10.96 -6.87
C THR A 85 2.91 -10.44 -7.41
N HIS A 86 2.93 -9.31 -8.13
CA HIS A 86 1.74 -8.70 -8.73
C HIS A 86 1.32 -9.35 -10.05
N GLY A 87 2.25 -10.05 -10.73
CA GLY A 87 2.01 -10.66 -12.03
C GLY A 87 1.69 -9.64 -13.14
N ASP A 88 1.09 -10.11 -14.24
CA ASP A 88 0.58 -9.23 -15.31
C ASP A 88 -0.75 -8.57 -14.92
N LYS A 89 -1.54 -9.25 -14.10
CA LYS A 89 -2.84 -8.81 -13.59
C LYS A 89 -2.89 -9.10 -12.10
N GLY A 90 -3.11 -8.07 -11.28
CA GLY A 90 -3.34 -8.21 -9.85
C GLY A 90 -4.66 -8.95 -9.54
N LEU A 91 -4.98 -9.06 -8.26
CA LEU A 91 -6.24 -9.62 -7.80
C LEU A 91 -7.39 -8.63 -7.96
N TRP A 92 -8.62 -9.17 -8.04
CA TRP A 92 -9.82 -8.37 -7.88
C TRP A 92 -9.95 -7.93 -6.41
N ILE A 93 -10.14 -6.64 -6.23
CA ILE A 93 -10.31 -5.96 -4.96
C ILE A 93 -11.77 -5.50 -4.90
N PRO A 94 -12.62 -6.13 -4.07
CA PRO A 94 -14.06 -5.86 -4.07
C PRO A 94 -14.44 -4.42 -3.76
N SER A 95 -13.66 -3.74 -2.92
CA SER A 95 -13.86 -2.34 -2.55
C SER A 95 -12.55 -1.71 -2.10
N LEU A 96 -12.34 -0.44 -2.47
CA LEU A 96 -11.21 0.38 -1.99
C LEU A 96 -11.49 1.04 -0.63
N GLU A 97 -12.75 1.04 -0.17
CA GLU A 97 -13.18 1.69 1.07
C GLU A 97 -12.38 1.24 2.31
N PRO A 98 -12.07 -0.06 2.51
CA PRO A 98 -11.35 -0.51 3.70
C PRO A 98 -9.93 0.08 3.81
N PHE A 99 -9.31 0.46 2.69
CA PHE A 99 -7.92 0.94 2.64
C PHE A 99 -7.75 2.39 3.09
N LYS A 100 -8.85 3.12 3.39
CA LYS A 100 -8.86 4.49 3.92
C LYS A 100 -7.80 5.38 3.26
N ILE A 101 -7.81 5.42 1.94
CA ILE A 101 -6.85 6.16 1.13
C ILE A 101 -7.14 7.65 1.32
N ASN A 102 -6.10 8.43 1.61
CA ASN A 102 -6.22 9.88 1.80
C ASN A 102 -6.21 10.58 0.43
N TRP A 103 -7.32 10.45 -0.31
CA TRP A 103 -7.51 11.10 -1.60
C TRP A 103 -7.32 12.62 -1.47
N GLY A 104 -6.71 13.24 -2.49
CA GLY A 104 -6.45 14.69 -2.48
C GLY A 104 -5.26 15.12 -1.63
N ALA A 105 -4.50 14.18 -1.06
CA ALA A 105 -3.31 14.52 -0.27
C ALA A 105 -2.28 15.29 -1.12
N GLN A 106 -1.92 16.48 -0.63
CA GLN A 106 -0.86 17.31 -1.21
C GLN A 106 0.49 16.85 -0.65
N LEU A 107 1.33 16.25 -1.49
CA LEU A 107 2.58 15.62 -1.03
C LEU A 107 3.74 16.61 -0.82
N ASP A 108 3.66 17.81 -1.39
CA ASP A 108 4.75 18.79 -1.37
C ASP A 108 4.96 19.43 0.01
N GLY A 109 3.90 19.49 0.82
CA GLY A 109 3.95 20.00 2.19
C GLY A 109 4.21 18.92 3.26
N LEU A 110 4.46 17.67 2.86
CA LEU A 110 4.65 16.57 3.79
C LEU A 110 6.13 16.42 4.16
N THR A 111 6.40 16.34 5.45
CA THR A 111 7.74 16.07 6.00
C THR A 111 7.75 14.72 6.71
N VAL A 112 8.90 14.06 6.76
CA VAL A 112 9.06 12.78 7.48
C VAL A 112 9.98 13.02 8.67
N ASP A 113 9.49 12.76 9.88
CA ASP A 113 10.30 12.90 11.10
C ASP A 113 11.33 11.76 11.25
N GLU A 114 12.24 11.90 12.22
CA GLU A 114 13.30 10.91 12.50
C GLU A 114 12.76 9.52 12.85
N PHE A 115 11.50 9.45 13.30
CA PHE A 115 10.81 8.21 13.59
C PHE A 115 10.04 7.68 12.38
N GLY A 116 10.16 8.27 11.19
CA GLY A 116 9.49 7.85 9.98
C GLY A 116 7.99 8.17 9.93
N ASN A 117 7.49 9.14 10.70
CA ASN A 117 6.11 9.59 10.56
C ASN A 117 6.03 10.74 9.56
N ALA A 118 5.17 10.59 8.56
CA ALA A 118 4.79 11.70 7.71
C ALA A 118 3.91 12.69 8.49
N ARG A 119 4.19 13.98 8.34
CA ARG A 119 3.46 15.10 8.95
C ARG A 119 3.17 16.17 7.91
N ASP A 120 2.02 16.82 8.03
CA ASP A 120 1.68 17.99 7.22
C ASP A 120 2.32 19.29 7.77
N THR A 121 2.03 20.41 7.12
CA THR A 121 2.53 21.74 7.51
C THR A 121 2.02 22.23 8.86
N LYS A 122 0.97 21.60 9.41
CA LYS A 122 0.43 21.88 10.75
C LYS A 122 1.06 20.97 11.81
N GLY A 123 1.87 19.99 11.41
CA GLY A 123 2.49 19.01 12.28
C GLY A 123 1.63 17.78 12.55
N ASP A 124 0.46 17.66 11.91
CA ASP A 124 -0.46 16.54 12.09
C ASP A 124 0.05 15.29 11.37
N LYS A 125 -0.12 14.12 12.00
CA LYS A 125 0.33 12.85 11.41
C LYS A 125 -0.54 12.47 10.22
N VAL A 126 0.09 12.36 9.06
CA VAL A 126 -0.56 11.91 7.82
C VAL A 126 -0.24 10.44 7.56
N ARG A 127 -1.24 9.72 7.05
CA ARG A 127 -1.06 8.41 6.41
C ARG A 127 -1.78 8.47 5.08
N LEU A 128 -1.09 8.08 4.01
CA LEU A 128 -1.65 8.15 2.66
C LEU A 128 -2.58 6.97 2.37
N VAL A 129 -2.32 5.82 3.01
CA VAL A 129 -3.13 4.61 2.92
C VAL A 129 -3.07 3.88 4.26
N ARG A 130 -4.20 3.32 4.71
CA ARG A 130 -4.26 2.54 5.95
C ARG A 130 -5.06 1.26 5.74
N TRP A 131 -4.44 0.12 5.98
CA TRP A 131 -5.21 -1.12 6.14
C TRP A 131 -5.78 -1.19 7.57
N PRO A 132 -7.06 -1.53 7.78
CA PRO A 132 -7.68 -1.52 9.11
C PRO A 132 -6.97 -2.45 10.11
N SER A 133 -6.38 -3.54 9.59
CA SER A 133 -5.81 -4.61 10.41
C SER A 133 -4.33 -4.37 10.80
N SER A 134 -3.67 -3.30 10.34
CA SER A 134 -2.24 -3.05 10.62
C SER A 134 -1.82 -1.57 10.53
N GLU A 135 -1.68 -0.90 11.68
CA GLU A 135 -1.08 0.44 11.75
C GLU A 135 0.40 0.53 11.31
N PRO A 136 1.29 -0.42 11.66
CA PRO A 136 2.69 -0.35 11.23
C PRO A 136 2.85 -0.30 9.71
N SER A 137 2.04 -1.08 8.97
CA SER A 137 2.09 -1.12 7.50
C SER A 137 1.69 0.21 6.87
N ALA A 138 0.74 0.93 7.47
CA ALA A 138 0.31 2.25 6.97
C ALA A 138 1.46 3.28 6.96
N LYS A 139 2.36 3.21 7.95
CA LYS A 139 3.53 4.07 8.03
C LYS A 139 4.52 3.76 6.91
N GLU A 140 4.86 2.48 6.73
CA GLU A 140 5.80 2.03 5.70
C GLU A 140 5.33 2.37 4.29
N PHE A 141 4.05 2.13 3.99
CA PHE A 141 3.46 2.49 2.71
C PHE A 141 3.45 4.00 2.48
N THR A 142 3.18 4.79 3.51
CA THR A 142 3.24 6.26 3.40
C THR A 142 4.65 6.73 3.04
N ILE A 143 5.69 6.22 3.72
CA ILE A 143 7.08 6.58 3.41
C ILE A 143 7.44 6.14 1.97
N LEU A 144 7.04 4.93 1.57
CA LEU A 144 7.29 4.43 0.22
C LEU A 144 6.66 5.32 -0.84
N LEU A 145 5.39 5.69 -0.69
CA LEU A 145 4.67 6.56 -1.62
C LEU A 145 5.30 7.95 -1.70
N LEU A 146 5.73 8.52 -0.56
CA LEU A 146 6.46 9.80 -0.55
C LEU A 146 7.80 9.72 -1.27
N ARG A 147 8.54 8.61 -1.11
CA ARG A 147 9.79 8.38 -1.84
C ARG A 147 9.55 8.31 -3.35
N VAL A 148 8.57 7.49 -3.77
CA VAL A 148 8.20 7.37 -5.20
C VAL A 148 7.76 8.72 -5.75
N ALA A 149 6.95 9.47 -5.02
CA ALA A 149 6.54 10.82 -5.43
C ALA A 149 7.76 11.71 -5.68
N ALA A 150 8.69 11.77 -4.72
CA ALA A 150 9.91 12.58 -4.84
C ALA A 150 10.81 12.16 -6.01
N GLU A 151 10.89 10.85 -6.30
CA GLU A 151 11.67 10.31 -7.43
C GLU A 151 11.12 10.67 -8.81
N ASN A 152 9.80 10.88 -8.92
CA ASN A 152 9.11 11.13 -10.18
C ASN A 152 8.70 12.60 -10.38
N ARG A 153 8.98 13.48 -9.41
CA ARG A 153 8.79 14.93 -9.59
C ARG A 153 9.73 15.49 -10.67
N PRO A 154 9.26 16.42 -11.52
CA PRO A 154 10.10 17.07 -12.51
C PRO A 154 11.23 17.85 -11.82
N LYS A 155 12.44 17.78 -12.42
CA LYS A 155 13.68 18.33 -11.84
C LYS A 155 13.68 19.83 -11.54
N ALA A 156 12.66 20.59 -11.96
CA ALA A 156 12.50 22.01 -11.66
C ALA A 156 12.41 22.32 -10.14
N ALA A 157 12.18 21.31 -9.29
CA ALA A 157 12.16 21.47 -7.84
C ALA A 157 13.54 21.29 -7.15
N LYS A 158 14.62 20.94 -7.88
CA LYS A 158 15.96 20.77 -7.29
C LYS A 158 16.85 22.03 -7.32
N GLU A 159 16.44 23.09 -8.00
CA GLU A 159 17.25 24.33 -8.13
C GLU A 159 16.84 25.45 -7.16
N ALA A 160 15.86 25.22 -6.27
CA ALA A 160 15.35 26.25 -5.34
C ALA A 160 15.86 26.13 -3.89
N SER A 161 16.90 25.33 -3.62
CA SER A 161 17.62 25.38 -2.33
C SER A 161 18.97 26.07 -2.55
N PRO A 162 19.17 27.31 -2.06
CA PRO A 162 20.49 27.95 -2.11
C PRO A 162 21.49 27.21 -1.20
N PRO A 163 22.80 27.34 -1.49
CA PRO A 163 23.89 26.62 -0.83
C PRO A 163 24.01 26.87 0.68
#